data_AF-A0A9E2KWH2-F1
#
_entry.id   AF-A0A9E2KWH2-F1
#
_cell.length_a   1.000
_cell.length_b   1.000
_cell.length_c   1.000
_cell.angle_alpha   90.00
_cell.angle_beta   90.00
_cell.angle_gamma   90.00
#
_symmetry.space_group_name_H-M   'P 1'
#
loop_
_entity.id
_entity.type
_entity.pdbx_description
1 polymer ?
#
loop_
_entity_poly.entity_id
_entity_poly.type
_entity_poly.pdbx_seq_one_letter_code
_entity_poly.pdbx_strand_id
1 'polypeptide(L)'
;MNMNNKKYILKAIEKEHQYKEFSESEQIYDIFNIDLYQYFIVLDNNFDGDELFRKLKKFLANQSNSFEIDLESFVSLINDENLEKLLFSLINAIEYSNNFYAWTLNQKNLEKKLNHKLISINESLISKIEQISNVAKARTFARVLQDMPSNLMNPYEFVEKVKEKFKGKKVKIKVLNKKDLIKNKMNLILSVGQASTNECDEPRLMYIEYIGNPDSNEKIGFIGKGVCFDSGGLNIKTGNHMRWMKYDMSGAAIVASTLLPIIENNLKVNAVAIMPLVTNLVGSKGLRPDDVVISYLGKTVEIDNTDAEGRLILADAISYACKDLKVTEIYNIATLTGAMIYCLGETYTGVWSTSDKIWKNIETQAELSGELVWRLPFHHDFKDLLKSKYADIANSVSDARGGSSRAAMFLKEFIIGNVEFSHFDIAGTGDAGNSGTGVMLNTFYNIAASKNSK
;
A
#
# COMPACT_ATOMS: atom_id res chain seq x y z
N MET A 1 -36.72 24.97 -20.69
CA MET A 1 -36.21 24.32 -19.47
C MET A 1 -34.90 23.62 -19.81
N ASN A 2 -33.77 24.12 -19.30
CA ASN A 2 -32.45 23.51 -19.52
C ASN A 2 -32.42 22.09 -18.94
N MET A 3 -32.21 21.08 -19.79
CA MET A 3 -32.09 19.68 -19.35
C MET A 3 -30.76 19.37 -18.62
N ASN A 4 -29.87 20.36 -18.43
CA ASN A 4 -28.49 20.19 -17.98
C ASN A 4 -28.26 20.21 -16.46
N ASN A 5 -29.29 20.07 -15.62
CA ASN A 5 -29.12 20.07 -14.16
C ASN A 5 -29.96 18.97 -13.45
N LYS A 6 -30.10 17.81 -14.09
CA LYS A 6 -30.76 16.64 -13.48
C LYS A 6 -29.77 15.94 -12.54
N LYS A 7 -30.10 15.90 -11.26
CA LYS A 7 -29.26 15.30 -10.20
C LYS A 7 -29.65 13.85 -10.00
N TYR A 8 -28.74 12.93 -10.34
CA TYR A 8 -28.89 11.52 -10.00
C TYR A 8 -28.55 11.33 -8.52
N ILE A 9 -29.43 10.68 -7.77
CA ILE A 9 -29.25 10.48 -6.32
C ILE A 9 -29.19 8.99 -6.02
N LEU A 10 -28.20 8.58 -5.23
CA LEU A 10 -28.11 7.23 -4.64
C LEU A 10 -28.44 7.30 -3.14
N LYS A 11 -29.40 6.48 -2.70
CA LYS A 11 -29.82 6.35 -1.30
C LYS A 11 -29.67 4.91 -0.82
N ALA A 12 -29.51 4.71 0.48
CA ALA A 12 -29.66 3.39 1.08
C ALA A 12 -31.07 3.16 1.62
N ILE A 13 -31.50 1.90 1.60
CA ILE A 13 -32.79 1.42 2.12
C ILE A 13 -32.61 0.08 2.82
N GLU A 14 -33.48 -0.20 3.80
CA GLU A 14 -33.55 -1.54 4.41
C GLU A 14 -34.24 -2.54 3.48
N LYS A 15 -33.99 -3.82 3.69
CA LYS A 15 -34.58 -4.91 2.92
C LYS A 15 -36.11 -4.96 2.98
N GLU A 16 -36.73 -4.54 4.09
CA GLU A 16 -38.18 -4.59 4.31
C GLU A 16 -38.94 -3.32 3.83
N HIS A 17 -38.36 -2.52 2.93
CA HIS A 17 -38.96 -1.27 2.47
C HIS A 17 -40.17 -1.43 1.53
N GLN A 18 -41.03 -0.42 1.53
CA GLN A 18 -42.46 -0.47 1.17
C GLN A 18 -42.86 -0.65 -0.31
N TYR A 19 -41.95 -0.87 -1.28
CA TYR A 19 -42.39 -0.98 -2.67
C TYR A 19 -42.47 -2.43 -3.18
N LYS A 20 -43.50 -2.70 -3.99
CA LYS A 20 -43.81 -4.05 -4.51
C LYS A 20 -42.78 -4.63 -5.48
N GLU A 21 -41.91 -3.82 -6.07
CA GLU A 21 -40.78 -4.27 -6.92
C GLU A 21 -39.66 -4.95 -6.10
N PHE A 22 -39.78 -4.94 -4.76
CA PHE A 22 -38.73 -5.30 -3.81
C PHE A 22 -38.84 -6.77 -3.35
N SER A 23 -39.95 -7.46 -3.66
CA SER A 23 -40.18 -8.84 -3.19
C SER A 23 -39.37 -9.91 -3.93
N GLU A 24 -38.55 -9.54 -4.91
CA GLU A 24 -37.73 -10.47 -5.72
C GLU A 24 -36.22 -10.34 -5.51
N SER A 25 -35.71 -9.34 -4.75
CA SER A 25 -34.27 -9.24 -4.49
C SER A 25 -33.85 -10.08 -3.28
N GLU A 26 -33.18 -11.19 -3.52
CA GLU A 26 -32.71 -12.09 -2.45
C GLU A 26 -31.41 -11.62 -1.77
N GLN A 27 -30.71 -10.57 -2.26
CA GLN A 27 -29.33 -10.24 -1.87
C GLN A 27 -29.13 -8.78 -1.38
N ILE A 28 -28.27 -8.61 -0.36
CA ILE A 28 -27.78 -7.30 0.11
C ILE A 28 -26.92 -6.66 -1.02
N TYR A 29 -26.86 -5.32 -1.10
CA TYR A 29 -26.11 -4.52 -2.08
C TYR A 29 -26.65 -4.42 -3.52
N ASP A 30 -27.87 -4.87 -3.79
CA ASP A 30 -28.45 -4.64 -5.11
C ASP A 30 -28.80 -3.16 -5.29
N ILE A 31 -28.49 -2.61 -6.47
CA ILE A 31 -28.74 -1.22 -6.82
C ILE A 31 -29.82 -1.15 -7.89
N PHE A 32 -30.95 -0.52 -7.56
CA PHE A 32 -32.11 -0.40 -8.44
C PHE A 32 -32.37 1.04 -8.83
N ASN A 33 -32.97 1.24 -10.00
CA ASN A 33 -33.51 2.53 -10.44
C ASN A 33 -35.03 2.44 -10.30
N ILE A 34 -35.60 3.26 -9.41
CA ILE A 34 -37.05 3.28 -9.13
C ILE A 34 -37.75 4.41 -9.90
N ASP A 35 -37.04 5.53 -10.10
CA ASP A 35 -37.51 6.70 -10.84
C ASP A 35 -36.36 7.28 -11.68
N LEU A 36 -36.69 8.07 -12.71
CA LEU A 36 -35.77 8.64 -13.71
C LEU A 36 -34.39 9.14 -13.19
N TYR A 37 -34.27 9.54 -11.92
CA TYR A 37 -33.05 10.05 -11.29
C TYR A 37 -32.73 9.47 -9.90
N GLN A 38 -33.47 8.49 -9.39
CA GLN A 38 -33.27 7.95 -8.04
C GLN A 38 -32.87 6.48 -8.07
N TYR A 39 -31.77 6.21 -7.38
CA TYR A 39 -31.19 4.89 -7.23
C TYR A 39 -31.13 4.52 -5.76
N PHE A 40 -31.32 3.24 -5.47
CA PHE A 40 -31.39 2.71 -4.12
C PHE A 40 -30.45 1.52 -3.98
N ILE A 41 -29.67 1.47 -2.90
CA ILE A 41 -28.88 0.31 -2.50
C ILE A 41 -29.47 -0.33 -1.24
N VAL A 42 -29.66 -1.64 -1.26
CA VAL A 42 -30.08 -2.38 -0.07
C VAL A 42 -28.91 -2.52 0.90
N LEU A 43 -29.08 -2.08 2.15
CA LEU A 43 -28.08 -2.12 3.21
C LEU A 43 -28.71 -2.48 4.55
N ASP A 44 -27.94 -3.17 5.40
CA ASP A 44 -28.27 -3.38 6.81
C ASP A 44 -27.05 -3.10 7.71
N ASN A 45 -27.25 -3.09 9.03
CA ASN A 45 -26.19 -2.81 9.99
C ASN A 45 -25.04 -3.82 9.99
N ASN A 46 -25.23 -5.03 9.47
CA ASN A 46 -24.22 -6.09 9.43
C ASN A 46 -23.41 -6.07 8.11
N PHE A 47 -23.43 -4.95 7.38
CA PHE A 47 -22.73 -4.85 6.10
C PHE A 47 -21.22 -5.12 6.21
N ASP A 48 -20.69 -5.73 5.16
CA ASP A 48 -19.27 -5.84 4.88
C ASP A 48 -18.80 -4.59 4.10
N GLY A 49 -17.79 -3.93 4.64
CA GLY A 49 -17.34 -2.63 4.14
C GLY A 49 -16.63 -2.76 2.80
N ASP A 50 -15.90 -3.86 2.61
CA ASP A 50 -15.20 -4.16 1.37
C ASP A 50 -16.16 -4.57 0.25
N GLU A 51 -17.21 -5.33 0.57
CA GLU A 51 -18.28 -5.65 -0.38
C GLU A 51 -19.06 -4.40 -0.78
N LEU A 52 -19.44 -3.55 0.18
CA LEU A 52 -20.09 -2.27 -0.09
C LEU A 52 -19.21 -1.41 -1.01
N PHE A 53 -17.92 -1.27 -0.69
CA PHE A 53 -16.95 -0.56 -1.54
C PHE A 53 -16.89 -1.15 -2.96
N ARG A 54 -16.76 -2.47 -3.11
CA ARG A 54 -16.67 -3.14 -4.41
C ARG A 54 -17.93 -2.89 -5.26
N LYS A 55 -19.11 -3.03 -4.65
CA LYS A 55 -20.41 -2.82 -5.32
C LYS A 55 -20.58 -1.36 -5.75
N LEU A 56 -20.31 -0.41 -4.86
CA LEU A 56 -20.38 1.03 -5.16
C LEU A 56 -19.35 1.47 -6.20
N LYS A 57 -18.09 1.03 -6.06
CA LYS A 57 -17.03 1.29 -7.03
C LYS A 57 -17.46 0.83 -8.42
N LYS A 58 -17.95 -0.42 -8.55
CA LYS A 58 -18.40 -0.98 -9.84
C LYS A 58 -19.59 -0.21 -10.39
N PHE A 59 -20.53 0.19 -9.53
CA PHE A 59 -21.69 0.97 -9.94
C PHE A 59 -21.26 2.36 -10.46
N LEU A 60 -20.58 3.15 -9.64
CA LEU A 60 -20.19 4.54 -9.95
C LEU A 60 -19.27 4.62 -11.17
N ALA A 61 -18.27 3.75 -11.28
CA ALA A 61 -17.33 3.73 -12.40
C ALA A 61 -17.98 3.41 -13.76
N ASN A 62 -19.17 2.79 -13.77
CA ASN A 62 -19.92 2.46 -14.99
C ASN A 62 -20.99 3.50 -15.34
N GLN A 63 -21.10 4.60 -14.59
CA GLN A 63 -22.12 5.60 -14.84
C GLN A 63 -21.74 6.54 -15.98
N SER A 64 -22.77 7.09 -16.63
CA SER A 64 -22.61 8.16 -17.62
C SER A 64 -22.84 9.56 -17.05
N ASN A 65 -23.39 9.65 -15.84
CA ASN A 65 -23.75 10.89 -15.16
C ASN A 65 -23.15 10.91 -13.74
N SER A 66 -22.98 12.11 -13.18
CA SER A 66 -22.53 12.27 -11.80
C SER A 66 -23.66 11.96 -10.83
N PHE A 67 -23.32 11.37 -9.68
CA PHE A 67 -24.26 10.98 -8.63
C PHE A 67 -24.01 11.77 -7.35
N GLU A 68 -25.10 12.17 -6.70
CA GLU A 68 -25.13 12.66 -5.33
C GLU A 68 -25.48 11.47 -4.42
N ILE A 69 -24.63 11.14 -3.45
CA ILE A 69 -24.87 10.06 -2.49
C ILE A 69 -25.43 10.69 -1.21
N ASP A 70 -26.65 10.31 -0.84
CA ASP A 70 -27.39 10.83 0.31
C ASP A 70 -26.89 10.15 1.60
N LEU A 71 -25.94 10.76 2.32
CA LEU A 71 -25.30 10.14 3.47
C LEU A 71 -26.29 9.79 4.58
N GLU A 72 -27.27 10.66 4.84
CA GLU A 72 -28.25 10.46 5.90
C GLU A 72 -29.05 9.17 5.71
N SER A 73 -29.37 8.80 4.47
CA SER A 73 -30.06 7.54 4.16
C SER A 73 -29.23 6.29 4.49
N PHE A 74 -27.89 6.37 4.48
CA PHE A 74 -27.03 5.27 4.88
C PHE A 74 -26.82 5.25 6.40
N VAL A 75 -26.57 6.42 6.99
CA VAL A 75 -26.34 6.56 8.43
C VAL A 75 -27.57 6.13 9.24
N SER A 76 -28.79 6.35 8.73
CA SER A 76 -30.01 5.93 9.43
C SER A 76 -30.18 4.42 9.58
N LEU A 77 -29.41 3.61 8.83
CA LEU A 77 -29.55 2.15 8.79
C LEU A 77 -28.46 1.41 9.58
N ILE A 78 -27.53 2.16 10.17
CA ILE A 78 -26.37 1.59 10.86
C ILE A 78 -26.23 2.17 12.27
N ASN A 79 -25.51 1.45 13.12
CA ASN A 79 -25.11 1.92 14.43
C ASN A 79 -23.82 2.78 14.36
N ASP A 80 -23.54 3.50 15.44
CA ASP A 80 -22.35 4.37 15.52
C ASP A 80 -21.02 3.59 15.37
N GLU A 81 -20.98 2.33 15.81
CA GLU A 81 -19.81 1.46 15.70
C GLU A 81 -19.39 1.22 14.24
N ASN A 82 -20.35 1.19 13.32
CA ASN A 82 -20.11 0.97 11.90
C ASN A 82 -19.98 2.27 11.08
N LEU A 83 -20.12 3.44 11.71
CA LEU A 83 -20.12 4.73 11.01
C LEU A 83 -18.82 5.00 10.24
N GLU A 84 -17.67 4.75 10.87
CA GLU A 84 -16.38 5.00 10.23
C GLU A 84 -16.13 4.06 9.05
N LYS A 85 -16.50 2.78 9.20
CA LYS A 85 -16.47 1.76 8.14
C LYS A 85 -17.34 2.17 6.95
N LEU A 86 -18.58 2.62 7.21
CA LEU A 86 -19.50 3.10 6.18
C LEU A 86 -18.93 4.31 5.43
N LEU A 87 -18.52 5.34 6.18
CA LEU A 87 -17.98 6.58 5.61
C LEU A 87 -16.77 6.28 4.72
N PHE A 88 -15.85 5.42 5.18
CA PHE A 88 -14.70 5.02 4.40
C PHE A 88 -15.10 4.30 3.10
N SER A 89 -16.01 3.33 3.15
CA SER A 89 -16.48 2.61 1.95
C SER A 89 -17.12 3.55 0.92
N LEU A 90 -17.97 4.49 1.35
CA LEU A 90 -18.61 5.47 0.48
C LEU A 90 -17.60 6.42 -0.16
N ILE A 91 -16.75 7.03 0.68
CA ILE A 91 -15.79 8.05 0.25
C ILE A 91 -14.70 7.43 -0.65
N ASN A 92 -14.21 6.24 -0.33
CA ASN A 92 -13.23 5.52 -1.16
C ASN A 92 -13.84 5.10 -2.51
N ALA A 93 -15.13 4.71 -2.57
CA ALA A 93 -15.80 4.41 -3.84
C ALA A 93 -15.97 5.66 -4.72
N ILE A 94 -16.37 6.80 -4.12
CA ILE A 94 -16.44 8.09 -4.81
C ILE A 94 -15.06 8.52 -5.33
N GLU A 95 -14.06 8.51 -4.46
CA GLU A 95 -12.71 8.94 -4.81
C GLU A 95 -12.10 8.06 -5.89
N TYR A 96 -12.29 6.74 -5.82
CA TYR A 96 -11.87 5.82 -6.86
C TYR A 96 -12.56 6.13 -8.19
N SER A 97 -13.90 6.25 -8.20
CA SER A 97 -14.64 6.46 -9.45
C SER A 97 -14.37 7.82 -10.12
N ASN A 98 -14.10 8.87 -9.33
CA ASN A 98 -13.82 10.20 -9.85
C ASN A 98 -12.37 10.37 -10.32
N ASN A 99 -11.41 9.79 -9.60
CA ASN A 99 -10.00 10.16 -9.73
C ASN A 99 -9.08 9.01 -10.13
N PHE A 100 -9.56 7.77 -10.14
CA PHE A 100 -8.79 6.61 -10.56
C PHE A 100 -9.23 6.07 -11.91
N TYR A 101 -8.28 6.03 -12.84
CA TYR A 101 -8.43 5.38 -14.13
C TYR A 101 -7.30 4.39 -14.30
N ALA A 102 -7.62 3.10 -14.43
CA ALA A 102 -6.63 2.10 -14.78
C ALA A 102 -5.93 2.53 -16.08
N TRP A 103 -4.60 2.44 -16.10
CA TRP A 103 -3.84 2.89 -17.25
C TRP A 103 -4.22 2.08 -18.49
N THR A 104 -4.65 2.76 -19.57
CA THR A 104 -4.94 2.14 -20.87
C THR A 104 -4.36 2.98 -22.00
N LEU A 105 -3.96 2.34 -23.11
CA LEU A 105 -3.48 3.01 -24.32
C LEU A 105 -4.58 3.86 -25.00
N ASN A 106 -5.84 3.45 -24.85
CA ASN A 106 -7.01 4.18 -25.36
C ASN A 106 -7.53 5.16 -24.31
N GLN A 107 -6.85 6.31 -24.18
CA GLN A 107 -7.29 7.44 -23.35
C GLN A 107 -8.62 8.09 -23.80
N LYS A 108 -9.39 7.48 -24.71
CA LYS A 108 -10.69 7.98 -25.20
C LYS A 108 -11.74 8.19 -24.10
N ASN A 109 -11.54 7.67 -22.89
CA ASN A 109 -12.43 7.87 -21.75
C ASN A 109 -12.00 8.99 -20.78
N LEU A 110 -10.88 9.70 -21.02
CA LEU A 110 -10.47 10.85 -20.17
C LEU A 110 -11.43 12.04 -20.26
N GLU A 111 -12.39 12.05 -21.18
CA GLU A 111 -13.32 13.16 -21.38
C GLU A 111 -14.53 13.14 -20.42
N LYS A 112 -14.88 12.00 -19.80
CA LYS A 112 -15.96 11.94 -18.79
C LYS A 112 -15.39 12.10 -17.39
N LYS A 113 -15.14 13.35 -17.01
CA LYS A 113 -14.85 13.71 -15.63
C LYS A 113 -16.15 13.73 -14.82
N LEU A 114 -16.58 12.57 -14.35
CA LEU A 114 -17.69 12.46 -13.41
C LEU A 114 -17.28 13.10 -12.08
N ASN A 115 -18.26 13.69 -11.39
CA ASN A 115 -18.08 14.33 -10.10
C ASN A 115 -19.11 13.77 -9.12
N HIS A 116 -18.97 12.48 -8.82
CA HIS A 116 -19.75 11.86 -7.74
C HIS A 116 -19.42 12.59 -6.43
N LYS A 117 -20.42 12.86 -5.60
CA LYS A 117 -20.20 13.55 -4.32
C LYS A 117 -21.08 12.99 -3.23
N LEU A 118 -20.52 12.96 -2.03
CA LEU A 118 -21.27 12.68 -0.82
C LEU A 118 -21.99 13.97 -0.39
N ILE A 119 -23.28 13.88 -0.13
CA ILE A 119 -24.07 14.96 0.44
C ILE A 119 -24.42 14.58 1.87
N SER A 120 -24.19 15.52 2.77
CA SER A 120 -24.64 15.43 4.16
C SER A 120 -25.19 16.78 4.60
N ILE A 121 -26.26 16.75 5.38
CA ILE A 121 -26.81 17.90 6.11
C ILE A 121 -26.33 17.94 7.57
N ASN A 122 -25.66 16.88 8.05
CA ASN A 122 -25.15 16.80 9.40
C ASN A 122 -23.75 17.43 9.50
N GLU A 123 -23.69 18.68 9.99
CA GLU A 123 -22.44 19.42 10.14
C GLU A 123 -21.43 18.73 11.06
N SER A 124 -21.89 17.91 12.01
CA SER A 124 -20.99 17.21 12.95
C SER A 124 -20.10 16.17 12.26
N LEU A 125 -20.51 15.67 11.08
CA LEU A 125 -19.74 14.67 10.32
C LEU A 125 -18.69 15.29 9.38
N ILE A 126 -18.74 16.61 9.12
CA ILE A 126 -17.89 17.26 8.11
C ILE A 126 -16.41 17.01 8.38
N SER A 127 -15.95 17.22 9.61
CA SER A 127 -14.53 17.02 9.96
C SER A 127 -14.08 15.56 9.78
N LYS A 128 -14.95 14.59 10.16
CA LYS A 128 -14.66 13.16 9.99
C LYS A 128 -14.63 12.78 8.50
N ILE A 129 -15.55 13.32 7.70
CA ILE A 129 -15.58 13.13 6.23
C ILE A 129 -14.30 13.69 5.60
N GLU A 130 -13.85 14.87 5.99
CA GLU A 130 -12.60 15.47 5.48
C GLU A 130 -11.39 14.61 5.81
N GLN A 131 -11.27 14.15 7.07
CA GLN A 131 -10.18 13.26 7.49
C GLN A 131 -10.15 11.97 6.67
N ILE A 132 -11.30 11.33 6.50
CA ILE A 132 -11.46 10.09 5.71
C ILE A 132 -11.20 10.35 4.22
N SER A 133 -11.61 11.51 3.70
CA SER A 133 -11.35 11.91 2.31
C SER A 133 -9.86 12.01 2.02
N ASN A 134 -9.06 12.55 2.95
CA ASN A 134 -7.61 12.62 2.79
C ASN A 134 -6.99 11.21 2.73
N VAL A 135 -7.47 10.25 3.53
CA VAL A 135 -7.05 8.84 3.46
C VAL A 135 -7.43 8.21 2.13
N ALA A 136 -8.68 8.40 1.66
CA ALA A 136 -9.13 7.86 0.38
C ALA A 136 -8.34 8.41 -0.82
N LYS A 137 -8.07 9.73 -0.84
CA LYS A 137 -7.24 10.38 -1.87
C LYS A 137 -5.83 9.81 -1.92
N ALA A 138 -5.26 9.56 -0.75
CA ALA A 138 -3.95 8.94 -0.63
C ALA A 138 -3.95 7.48 -1.11
N ARG A 139 -4.99 6.70 -0.77
CA ARG A 139 -5.17 5.34 -1.29
C ARG A 139 -5.27 5.35 -2.81
N THR A 140 -6.03 6.26 -3.39
CA THR A 140 -6.10 6.44 -4.85
C THR A 140 -4.76 6.83 -5.46
N PHE A 141 -3.98 7.70 -4.80
CA PHE A 141 -2.64 8.03 -5.26
C PHE A 141 -1.70 6.82 -5.25
N ALA A 142 -1.76 5.96 -4.23
CA ALA A 142 -1.00 4.71 -4.20
C ALA A 142 -1.35 3.83 -5.41
N ARG A 143 -2.64 3.65 -5.70
CA ARG A 143 -3.11 2.88 -6.86
C ARG A 143 -2.61 3.49 -8.18
N VAL A 144 -2.62 4.81 -8.31
CA VAL A 144 -2.10 5.51 -9.49
C VAL A 144 -0.61 5.17 -9.70
N LEU A 145 0.19 5.16 -8.64
CA LEU A 145 1.60 4.76 -8.75
C LEU A 145 1.75 3.28 -9.12
N GLN A 146 0.96 2.39 -8.51
CA GLN A 146 0.98 0.94 -8.77
C GLN A 146 0.60 0.59 -10.22
N ASP A 147 -0.42 1.25 -10.77
CA ASP A 147 -0.98 0.87 -12.08
C ASP A 147 -0.17 1.40 -13.26
N MET A 148 0.69 2.40 -13.06
CA MET A 148 1.50 2.91 -14.16
C MET A 148 2.43 1.83 -14.71
N PRO A 149 2.49 1.65 -16.04
CA PRO A 149 3.41 0.71 -16.67
C PRO A 149 4.86 1.00 -16.30
N SER A 150 5.69 -0.03 -16.18
CA SER A 150 7.10 0.11 -15.77
C SER A 150 7.94 0.99 -16.70
N ASN A 151 7.60 1.09 -18.00
CA ASN A 151 8.28 2.02 -18.90
C ASN A 151 7.96 3.50 -18.62
N LEU A 152 6.90 3.79 -17.85
CA LEU A 152 6.49 5.12 -17.38
C LEU A 152 6.65 5.30 -15.86
N MET A 153 7.03 4.24 -15.14
CA MET A 153 7.20 4.21 -13.69
C MET A 153 8.50 3.48 -13.34
N ASN A 154 9.62 4.09 -13.70
CA ASN A 154 10.96 3.69 -13.27
C ASN A 154 11.34 4.44 -11.96
N PRO A 155 12.48 4.10 -11.32
CA PRO A 155 12.93 4.77 -10.09
C PRO A 155 12.99 6.30 -10.18
N TYR A 156 13.39 6.89 -11.31
CA TYR A 156 13.38 8.35 -11.50
C TYR A 156 11.95 8.91 -11.53
N GLU A 157 11.08 8.34 -12.36
CA GLU A 157 9.69 8.78 -12.50
C GLU A 157 8.89 8.65 -11.20
N PHE A 158 9.15 7.59 -10.43
CA PHE A 158 8.55 7.42 -9.11
C PHE A 158 8.92 8.59 -8.19
N VAL A 159 10.22 8.94 -8.12
CA VAL A 159 10.70 10.07 -7.31
C VAL A 159 10.03 11.38 -7.72
N GLU A 160 9.96 11.68 -9.02
CA GLU A 160 9.41 12.93 -9.52
C GLU A 160 7.90 13.04 -9.26
N LYS A 161 7.13 11.96 -9.48
CA LYS A 161 5.69 11.94 -9.16
C LYS A 161 5.42 12.13 -7.67
N VAL A 162 6.22 11.50 -6.81
CA VAL A 162 6.09 11.67 -5.36
C VAL A 162 6.49 13.09 -4.95
N LYS A 163 7.59 13.66 -5.46
CA LYS A 163 7.95 15.06 -5.18
C LYS A 163 6.84 16.03 -5.56
N GLU A 164 6.24 15.87 -6.75
CA GLU A 164 5.15 16.75 -7.19
C GLU A 164 3.92 16.62 -6.27
N LYS A 165 3.56 15.40 -5.85
CA LYS A 165 2.44 15.19 -4.91
C LYS A 165 2.67 15.84 -3.54
N PHE A 166 3.93 15.93 -3.11
CA PHE A 166 4.32 16.53 -1.82
C PHE A 166 4.70 18.01 -1.89
N LYS A 167 4.63 18.62 -3.08
CA LYS A 167 4.93 20.05 -3.27
C LYS A 167 4.08 20.93 -2.35
N GLY A 168 4.73 21.86 -1.66
CA GLY A 168 4.08 22.78 -0.71
C GLY A 168 3.73 22.17 0.65
N LYS A 169 3.95 20.87 0.87
CA LYS A 169 3.74 20.24 2.19
C LYS A 169 4.95 20.46 3.10
N LYS A 170 4.71 20.58 4.41
CA LYS A 170 5.75 20.79 5.43
C LYS A 170 6.47 19.47 5.76
N VAL A 171 7.31 19.01 4.84
CA VAL A 171 8.11 17.80 4.96
C VAL A 171 9.53 18.00 4.45
N LYS A 172 10.44 17.13 4.88
CA LYS A 172 11.77 17.02 4.29
C LYS A 172 11.80 15.82 3.35
N ILE A 173 12.06 16.08 2.08
CA ILE A 173 12.27 15.03 1.07
C ILE A 173 13.76 14.94 0.79
N LYS A 174 14.33 13.73 0.86
CA LYS A 174 15.71 13.47 0.41
C LYS A 174 15.72 12.29 -0.55
N VAL A 175 16.52 12.42 -1.60
CA VAL A 175 16.78 11.36 -2.58
C VAL A 175 18.28 11.11 -2.57
N LEU A 176 18.69 9.90 -2.20
CA LEU A 176 20.05 9.41 -2.37
C LEU A 176 20.14 8.79 -3.76
N ASN A 177 20.83 9.45 -4.66
CA ASN A 177 21.07 8.93 -6.00
C ASN A 177 22.23 7.92 -5.95
N LYS A 178 22.50 7.22 -7.06
CA LYS A 178 23.58 6.23 -7.15
C LYS A 178 24.92 6.67 -6.56
N LYS A 179 25.35 7.92 -6.80
CA LYS A 179 26.59 8.49 -6.21
C LYS A 179 26.53 8.52 -4.68
N ASP A 180 25.38 8.91 -4.11
CA ASP A 180 25.16 8.91 -2.67
C ASP A 180 25.10 7.48 -2.13
N LEU A 181 24.45 6.56 -2.83
CA LEU A 181 24.40 5.14 -2.43
C LEU A 181 25.81 4.53 -2.37
N ILE A 182 26.67 4.81 -3.35
CA ILE A 182 28.08 4.39 -3.36
C ILE A 182 28.82 4.99 -2.16
N LYS A 183 28.67 6.30 -1.93
CA LYS A 183 29.31 7.00 -0.80
C LYS A 183 28.89 6.42 0.55
N ASN A 184 27.62 6.02 0.69
CA ASN A 184 27.08 5.43 1.91
C ASN A 184 27.28 3.91 1.99
N LYS A 185 27.90 3.27 0.99
CA LYS A 185 28.10 1.81 0.91
C LYS A 185 26.78 1.01 1.01
N MET A 186 25.71 1.52 0.39
CA MET A 186 24.42 0.81 0.28
C MET A 186 24.49 -0.22 -0.85
N ASN A 187 25.37 -1.22 -0.69
CA ASN A 187 25.73 -2.09 -1.79
C ASN A 187 24.63 -3.10 -2.14
N LEU A 188 23.70 -3.44 -1.23
CA LEU A 188 22.58 -4.33 -1.57
C LEU A 188 21.60 -3.63 -2.51
N ILE A 189 21.30 -2.34 -2.28
CA ILE A 189 20.49 -1.55 -3.21
C ILE A 189 21.20 -1.40 -4.56
N LEU A 190 22.49 -1.08 -4.53
CA LEU A 190 23.30 -0.93 -5.75
C LEU A 190 23.36 -2.23 -6.56
N SER A 191 23.56 -3.37 -5.90
CA SER A 191 23.78 -4.66 -6.55
C SER A 191 22.52 -5.21 -7.23
N VAL A 192 21.32 -4.82 -6.77
CA VAL A 192 20.07 -5.16 -7.45
C VAL A 192 19.86 -4.29 -8.69
N GLY A 193 20.06 -2.97 -8.58
CA GLY A 193 19.79 -2.03 -9.68
C GLY A 193 20.89 -1.90 -10.75
N GLN A 194 22.05 -2.53 -10.58
CA GLN A 194 23.22 -2.32 -11.46
C GLN A 194 23.10 -2.94 -12.86
N ALA A 195 22.11 -3.81 -13.10
CA ALA A 195 21.94 -4.47 -14.40
C ALA A 195 21.52 -3.50 -15.51
N SER A 196 20.71 -2.48 -15.20
CA SER A 196 20.25 -1.51 -16.19
C SER A 196 21.36 -0.53 -16.57
N THR A 197 21.45 -0.21 -17.87
CA THR A 197 22.30 0.87 -18.39
C THR A 197 21.54 2.18 -18.57
N ASN A 198 20.23 2.19 -18.35
CA ASN A 198 19.39 3.39 -18.45
C ASN A 198 19.48 4.22 -17.16
N GLU A 199 19.73 5.52 -17.29
CA GLU A 199 19.87 6.44 -16.15
C GLU A 199 18.58 6.56 -15.32
N CYS A 200 17.42 6.43 -15.97
CA CYS A 200 16.13 6.45 -15.30
C CYS A 200 15.93 5.24 -14.37
N ASP A 201 16.59 4.12 -14.66
CA ASP A 201 16.56 2.89 -13.86
C ASP A 201 17.60 2.85 -12.74
N GLU A 202 18.45 3.87 -12.62
CA GLU A 202 19.49 3.86 -11.59
C GLU A 202 18.90 3.68 -10.18
N PRO A 203 19.55 2.89 -9.32
CA PRO A 203 19.09 2.68 -7.95
C PRO A 203 19.06 3.99 -7.18
N ARG A 204 17.99 4.18 -6.40
CA ARG A 204 17.76 5.37 -5.57
C ARG A 204 17.22 4.95 -4.20
N LEU A 205 17.51 5.71 -3.16
CA LEU A 205 16.79 5.64 -1.88
C LEU A 205 16.11 6.98 -1.65
N MET A 206 14.79 7.02 -1.65
CA MET A 206 14.02 8.21 -1.31
C MET A 206 13.48 8.08 0.10
N TYR A 207 13.48 9.17 0.87
CA TYR A 207 12.68 9.24 2.08
C TYR A 207 11.99 10.60 2.23
N ILE A 208 10.84 10.58 2.89
CA ILE A 208 10.01 11.74 3.21
C ILE A 208 9.80 11.75 4.72
N GLU A 209 10.33 12.78 5.39
CA GLU A 209 10.29 12.93 6.83
C GLU A 209 9.30 14.05 7.22
N TYR A 210 8.35 13.68 8.07
CA TYR A 210 7.38 14.58 8.71
C TYR A 210 7.65 14.61 10.22
N ILE A 211 7.87 15.82 10.74
CA ILE A 211 8.08 16.07 12.18
C ILE A 211 6.84 16.83 12.69
N GLY A 212 5.82 16.08 13.10
CA GLY A 212 4.58 16.60 13.67
C GLY A 212 4.60 16.71 15.20
N ASN A 213 5.57 16.08 15.88
CA ASN A 213 5.73 16.13 17.32
C ASN A 213 7.21 16.31 17.72
N PRO A 214 7.77 17.52 17.60
CA PRO A 214 9.20 17.76 17.84
C PRO A 214 9.65 17.46 19.28
N ASP A 215 8.73 17.41 20.23
CA ASP A 215 9.01 17.11 21.64
C ASP A 215 9.14 15.60 21.93
N SER A 216 8.74 14.75 20.98
CA SER A 216 8.83 13.30 21.09
C SER A 216 10.05 12.74 20.36
N ASN A 217 10.73 11.80 21.00
CA ASN A 217 11.77 10.99 20.34
C ASN A 217 11.20 9.78 19.61
N GLU A 218 9.90 9.47 19.77
CA GLU A 218 9.25 8.42 18.99
C GLU A 218 9.15 8.84 17.53
N LYS A 219 9.54 7.93 16.63
CA LYS A 219 9.48 8.14 15.18
C LYS A 219 9.11 6.84 14.47
N ILE A 220 8.00 6.89 13.74
CA ILE A 220 7.48 5.77 12.96
C ILE A 220 8.25 5.67 11.63
N GLY A 221 8.85 4.52 11.34
CA GLY A 221 9.44 4.21 10.04
C GLY A 221 8.51 3.35 9.19
N PHE A 222 7.93 3.93 8.13
CA PHE A 222 7.24 3.17 7.10
C PHE A 222 8.23 2.85 5.97
N ILE A 223 8.55 1.57 5.76
CA ILE A 223 9.56 1.15 4.77
C ILE A 223 8.87 0.30 3.70
N GLY A 224 8.98 0.69 2.44
CA GLY A 224 8.24 0.06 1.34
C GLY A 224 9.14 -0.45 0.23
N LYS A 225 9.01 -1.74 -0.15
CA LYS A 225 9.73 -2.32 -1.31
C LYS A 225 9.37 -1.55 -2.58
N GLY A 226 10.38 -1.06 -3.30
CA GLY A 226 10.24 -0.25 -4.50
C GLY A 226 10.92 -0.84 -5.73
N VAL A 227 10.60 -2.10 -6.07
CA VAL A 227 11.10 -2.70 -7.32
C VAL A 227 10.16 -2.30 -8.45
N CYS A 228 10.53 -1.28 -9.23
CA CYS A 228 9.69 -0.70 -10.30
C CYS A 228 9.36 -1.69 -11.43
N PHE A 229 10.23 -2.67 -11.63
CA PHE A 229 9.96 -3.87 -12.42
C PHE A 229 10.93 -4.97 -11.98
N ASP A 230 10.41 -6.20 -11.91
CA ASP A 230 11.18 -7.36 -11.52
C ASP A 230 11.16 -8.46 -12.59
N SER A 231 12.28 -8.63 -13.29
CA SER A 231 12.48 -9.77 -14.19
C SER A 231 13.04 -11.00 -13.47
N GLY A 232 13.42 -10.87 -12.20
CA GLY A 232 14.18 -11.84 -11.41
C GLY A 232 15.69 -11.84 -11.60
N GLY A 233 16.24 -10.92 -12.39
CA GLY A 233 17.66 -10.93 -12.73
C GLY A 233 18.07 -12.22 -13.47
N LEU A 234 19.24 -12.78 -13.17
CA LEU A 234 19.73 -14.01 -13.81
C LEU A 234 18.91 -15.25 -13.43
N ASN A 235 18.31 -15.29 -12.25
CA ASN A 235 17.24 -16.23 -11.88
C ASN A 235 15.90 -15.77 -12.49
N ILE A 236 15.87 -15.69 -13.82
CA ILE A 236 14.80 -15.05 -14.58
C ILE A 236 13.42 -15.67 -14.29
N LYS A 237 12.42 -14.81 -14.05
CA LYS A 237 11.02 -15.23 -13.98
C LYS A 237 10.55 -15.73 -15.35
N THR A 238 9.71 -16.77 -15.37
CA THR A 238 9.18 -17.33 -16.61
C THR A 238 7.67 -17.13 -16.72
N GLY A 239 7.18 -16.95 -17.96
CA GLY A 239 5.75 -16.89 -18.28
C GLY A 239 4.97 -15.85 -17.47
N ASN A 240 3.88 -16.29 -16.83
CA ASN A 240 2.98 -15.42 -16.06
C ASN A 240 3.60 -14.89 -14.77
N HIS A 241 4.71 -15.46 -14.29
CA HIS A 241 5.39 -14.95 -13.10
C HIS A 241 6.11 -13.61 -13.35
N MET A 242 6.48 -13.30 -14.60
CA MET A 242 7.06 -11.99 -14.96
C MET A 242 5.97 -10.96 -15.27
N ARG A 243 4.84 -11.40 -15.85
CA ARG A 243 3.70 -10.51 -16.07
C ARG A 243 3.23 -9.96 -14.72
N TRP A 244 2.85 -8.69 -14.70
CA TRP A 244 2.38 -7.97 -13.51
C TRP A 244 3.44 -7.53 -12.51
N MET A 245 4.73 -7.81 -12.76
CA MET A 245 5.83 -7.32 -11.91
C MET A 245 6.05 -5.79 -11.91
N LYS A 246 5.19 -5.03 -12.62
CA LYS A 246 5.05 -3.58 -12.37
C LYS A 246 4.52 -3.27 -10.96
N TYR A 247 3.79 -4.21 -10.35
CA TYR A 247 3.25 -4.07 -9.00
C TYR A 247 4.28 -4.34 -7.90
N ASP A 248 5.52 -4.69 -8.26
CA ASP A 248 6.55 -5.05 -7.28
C ASP A 248 7.16 -3.83 -6.53
N MET A 249 6.64 -2.64 -6.84
CA MET A 249 6.86 -1.37 -6.14
C MET A 249 5.68 -0.94 -5.25
N SER A 250 4.69 -1.83 -5.07
CA SER A 250 3.47 -1.53 -4.30
C SER A 250 3.77 -1.08 -2.87
N GLY A 251 4.75 -1.71 -2.22
CA GLY A 251 5.17 -1.31 -0.87
C GLY A 251 5.62 0.15 -0.83
N ALA A 252 6.48 0.56 -1.76
CA ALA A 252 6.95 1.94 -1.89
C ALA A 252 5.80 2.92 -2.17
N ALA A 253 4.88 2.57 -3.08
CA ALA A 253 3.69 3.38 -3.38
C ALA A 253 2.81 3.60 -2.14
N ILE A 254 2.58 2.55 -1.37
CA ILE A 254 1.75 2.59 -0.16
C ILE A 254 2.39 3.46 0.91
N VAL A 255 3.67 3.27 1.24
CA VAL A 255 4.31 4.06 2.32
C VAL A 255 4.48 5.53 1.95
N ALA A 256 4.80 5.84 0.69
CA ALA A 256 4.85 7.22 0.22
C ALA A 256 3.47 7.89 0.34
N SER A 257 2.41 7.17 -0.02
CA SER A 257 1.04 7.70 0.03
C SER A 257 0.50 7.81 1.45
N THR A 258 0.85 6.89 2.35
CA THR A 258 0.42 6.87 3.76
C THR A 258 0.77 8.16 4.49
N LEU A 259 1.90 8.79 4.14
CA LEU A 259 2.32 10.04 4.79
C LEU A 259 1.40 11.23 4.47
N LEU A 260 0.66 11.19 3.34
CA LEU A 260 -0.23 12.28 2.91
C LEU A 260 -1.33 12.58 3.94
N PRO A 261 -2.19 11.62 4.35
CA PRO A 261 -3.24 11.90 5.32
C PRO A 261 -2.68 12.19 6.71
N ILE A 262 -1.51 11.65 7.07
CA ILE A 262 -0.82 11.99 8.32
C ILE A 262 -0.53 13.50 8.38
N ILE A 263 -0.06 14.06 7.27
CA ILE A 263 0.25 15.50 7.14
C ILE A 263 -1.04 16.32 7.00
N GLU A 264 -1.95 15.91 6.11
CA GLU A 264 -3.16 16.66 5.79
C GLU A 264 -4.15 16.73 6.97
N ASN A 265 -4.16 15.70 7.82
CA ASN A 265 -4.93 15.68 9.06
C ASN A 265 -4.14 16.23 10.26
N ASN A 266 -2.94 16.77 10.04
CA ASN A 266 -2.07 17.39 11.05
C ASN A 266 -1.83 16.50 12.27
N LEU A 267 -1.57 15.20 12.07
CA LEU A 267 -1.30 14.30 13.19
C LEU A 267 -0.01 14.74 13.91
N LYS A 268 -0.07 14.79 15.24
CA LYS A 268 1.02 15.11 16.17
C LYS A 268 1.91 13.87 16.39
N VAL A 269 2.52 13.39 15.32
CA VAL A 269 3.47 12.27 15.32
C VAL A 269 4.70 12.59 14.47
N ASN A 270 5.83 11.94 14.75
CA ASN A 270 6.97 11.95 13.83
C ASN A 270 6.93 10.69 12.99
N ALA A 271 6.97 10.83 11.67
CA ALA A 271 6.91 9.70 10.74
C ALA A 271 7.86 9.92 9.57
N VAL A 272 8.43 8.83 9.07
CA VAL A 272 9.26 8.84 7.88
C VAL A 272 8.89 7.68 6.96
N ALA A 273 8.59 7.99 5.70
CA ALA A 273 8.43 6.99 4.64
C ALA A 273 9.76 6.79 3.93
N ILE A 274 10.23 5.55 3.79
CA ILE A 274 11.49 5.19 3.11
C ILE A 274 11.20 4.22 1.97
N MET A 275 11.66 4.55 0.77
CA MET A 275 11.49 3.74 -0.44
C MET A 275 12.85 3.50 -1.11
N PRO A 276 13.46 2.30 -0.97
CA PRO A 276 14.51 1.86 -1.87
C PRO A 276 13.90 1.53 -3.23
N LEU A 277 14.37 2.21 -4.28
CA LEU A 277 13.84 2.17 -5.63
C LEU A 277 14.87 1.58 -6.60
N VAL A 278 14.51 0.51 -7.27
CA VAL A 278 15.36 -0.20 -8.24
C VAL A 278 14.54 -0.78 -9.38
N THR A 279 15.20 -1.18 -10.46
CA THR A 279 14.64 -2.07 -11.48
C THR A 279 15.52 -3.32 -11.52
N ASN A 280 14.96 -4.51 -11.27
CA ASN A 280 15.71 -5.77 -11.29
C ASN A 280 15.62 -6.40 -12.68
N LEU A 281 16.71 -6.34 -13.43
CA LEU A 281 16.78 -6.76 -14.84
C LEU A 281 17.88 -7.79 -15.07
N VAL A 282 17.76 -8.55 -16.16
CA VAL A 282 18.87 -9.29 -16.75
C VAL A 282 19.84 -8.31 -17.42
N GLY A 283 21.13 -8.39 -17.10
CA GLY A 283 22.16 -7.57 -17.74
C GLY A 283 23.56 -8.07 -17.41
N SER A 284 24.53 -7.69 -18.24
CA SER A 284 25.95 -8.10 -18.08
C SER A 284 26.61 -7.59 -16.78
N LYS A 285 26.02 -6.57 -16.16
CA LYS A 285 26.42 -6.02 -14.87
C LYS A 285 25.55 -6.50 -13.72
N GLY A 286 24.56 -7.35 -13.98
CA GLY A 286 23.60 -7.81 -12.98
C GLY A 286 24.23 -8.66 -11.89
N LEU A 287 23.50 -8.80 -10.79
CA LEU A 287 23.83 -9.72 -9.71
C LEU A 287 23.87 -11.16 -10.23
N ARG A 288 24.75 -11.98 -9.67
CA ARG A 288 24.85 -13.41 -9.98
C ARG A 288 24.61 -14.26 -8.73
N PRO A 289 24.07 -15.47 -8.88
CA PRO A 289 24.25 -16.50 -7.87
C PRO A 289 25.75 -16.63 -7.51
N ASP A 290 26.02 -16.93 -6.24
CA ASP A 290 27.34 -17.01 -5.61
C ASP A 290 28.05 -15.67 -5.37
N ASP A 291 27.50 -14.53 -5.81
CA ASP A 291 28.05 -13.23 -5.42
C ASP A 291 27.91 -13.04 -3.90
N VAL A 292 28.90 -12.39 -3.27
CA VAL A 292 28.84 -11.98 -1.86
C VAL A 292 28.87 -10.46 -1.79
N VAL A 293 27.81 -9.86 -1.23
CA VAL A 293 27.63 -8.41 -1.16
C VAL A 293 27.66 -7.93 0.28
N ILE A 294 28.39 -6.84 0.55
CA ILE A 294 28.46 -6.24 1.89
C ILE A 294 27.35 -5.20 2.04
N SER A 295 26.41 -5.44 2.94
CA SER A 295 25.31 -4.50 3.24
C SER A 295 25.77 -3.18 3.86
N TYR A 296 24.87 -2.20 3.91
CA TYR A 296 25.03 -0.95 4.66
C TYR A 296 25.39 -1.19 6.14
N LEU A 297 24.83 -2.25 6.74
CA LEU A 297 25.13 -2.69 8.10
C LEU A 297 26.56 -3.25 8.24
N GLY A 298 27.21 -3.62 7.14
CA GLY A 298 28.50 -4.31 7.12
C GLY A 298 28.38 -5.84 7.13
N LYS A 299 27.18 -6.39 7.29
CA LYS A 299 26.90 -7.82 7.19
C LYS A 299 27.04 -8.28 5.73
N THR A 300 27.74 -9.38 5.50
CA THR A 300 27.92 -10.00 4.18
C THR A 300 26.71 -10.88 3.82
N VAL A 301 26.26 -10.80 2.57
CA VAL A 301 25.11 -11.56 2.06
C VAL A 301 25.53 -12.35 0.83
N GLU A 302 25.44 -13.68 0.91
CA GLU A 302 25.57 -14.57 -0.26
C GLU A 302 24.28 -14.52 -1.07
N ILE A 303 24.41 -14.38 -2.39
CA ILE A 303 23.30 -14.41 -3.31
C ILE A 303 23.09 -15.84 -3.79
N ASP A 304 22.04 -16.48 -3.30
CA ASP A 304 21.56 -17.77 -3.82
C ASP A 304 20.65 -17.54 -5.03
N ASN A 305 19.76 -16.56 -4.95
CA ASN A 305 18.76 -16.29 -5.97
C ASN A 305 18.55 -14.78 -6.19
N THR A 306 18.75 -14.31 -7.42
CA THR A 306 18.61 -12.90 -7.80
C THR A 306 17.15 -12.43 -7.90
N ASP A 307 16.19 -13.35 -7.84
CA ASP A 307 14.73 -13.11 -7.73
C ASP A 307 14.28 -12.95 -6.26
N ALA A 308 15.22 -13.02 -5.32
CA ALA A 308 15.03 -12.65 -3.92
C ALA A 308 15.69 -11.28 -3.65
N GLU A 309 15.45 -10.32 -4.54
CA GLU A 309 16.04 -8.97 -4.55
C GLU A 309 15.37 -8.01 -3.57
N GLY A 310 14.06 -8.12 -3.38
CA GLY A 310 13.29 -7.17 -2.57
C GLY A 310 13.79 -7.10 -1.12
N ARG A 311 14.19 -8.23 -0.55
CA ARG A 311 14.75 -8.28 0.80
C ARG A 311 16.14 -7.63 0.89
N LEU A 312 16.91 -7.64 -0.20
CA LEU A 312 18.24 -7.02 -0.25
C LEU A 312 18.12 -5.49 -0.17
N ILE A 313 17.25 -4.90 -0.98
CA ILE A 313 17.08 -3.45 -0.99
C ILE A 313 16.45 -2.94 0.31
N LEU A 314 15.56 -3.74 0.92
CA LEU A 314 14.96 -3.44 2.21
C LEU A 314 15.95 -3.56 3.35
N ALA A 315 16.89 -4.51 3.32
CA ALA A 315 17.91 -4.68 4.35
C ALA A 315 18.77 -3.42 4.55
N ASP A 316 19.25 -2.82 3.46
CA ASP A 316 19.97 -1.54 3.51
C ASP A 316 19.05 -0.40 4.02
N ALA A 317 17.80 -0.35 3.55
CA ALA A 317 16.85 0.68 3.96
C ALA A 317 16.47 0.60 5.45
N ILE A 318 16.24 -0.60 5.99
CA ILE A 318 15.97 -0.86 7.41
C ILE A 318 17.16 -0.42 8.27
N SER A 319 18.37 -0.82 7.88
CA SER A 319 19.58 -0.47 8.59
C SER A 319 19.81 1.04 8.60
N TYR A 320 19.60 1.71 7.46
CA TYR A 320 19.67 3.17 7.34
C TYR A 320 18.60 3.89 8.16
N ALA A 321 17.37 3.36 8.18
CA ALA A 321 16.29 3.92 9.01
C ALA A 321 16.65 3.89 10.50
N CYS A 322 17.20 2.77 10.99
CA CYS A 322 17.63 2.63 12.38
C CYS A 322 18.81 3.56 12.71
N LYS A 323 19.86 3.53 11.87
CA LYS A 323 21.13 4.19 12.18
C LYS A 323 21.13 5.69 11.91
N ASP A 324 20.53 6.14 10.82
CA ASP A 324 20.64 7.53 10.33
C ASP A 324 19.36 8.33 10.56
N LEU A 325 18.20 7.69 10.43
CA LEU A 325 16.91 8.35 10.64
C LEU A 325 16.37 8.21 12.07
N LYS A 326 16.99 7.32 12.87
CA LYS A 326 16.68 7.09 14.29
C LYS A 326 15.20 6.77 14.53
N VAL A 327 14.63 5.91 13.68
CA VAL A 327 13.26 5.40 13.90
C VAL A 327 13.22 4.54 15.16
N THR A 328 12.10 4.58 15.88
CA THR A 328 11.88 3.80 17.11
C THR A 328 11.03 2.56 16.86
N GLU A 329 10.25 2.58 15.78
CA GLU A 329 9.47 1.44 15.30
C GLU A 329 9.45 1.42 13.78
N ILE A 330 9.32 0.22 13.19
CA ILE A 330 9.30 0.00 11.75
C ILE A 330 8.08 -0.83 11.37
N TYR A 331 7.33 -0.31 10.40
CA TYR A 331 6.30 -1.03 9.64
C TYR A 331 6.82 -1.20 8.20
N ASN A 332 7.38 -2.38 7.93
CA ASN A 332 7.97 -2.72 6.64
C ASN A 332 6.95 -3.46 5.75
N ILE A 333 6.68 -2.97 4.55
CA ILE A 333 5.68 -3.52 3.62
C ILE A 333 6.29 -3.86 2.26
N ALA A 334 5.98 -5.04 1.75
CA ALA A 334 6.54 -5.51 0.49
C ALA A 334 5.67 -6.57 -0.18
N THR A 335 5.63 -6.55 -1.51
CA THR A 335 5.28 -7.71 -2.34
C THR A 335 6.49 -8.66 -2.34
N LEU A 336 6.67 -9.42 -1.25
CA LEU A 336 7.98 -10.00 -0.97
C LEU A 336 8.12 -11.44 -1.45
N THR A 337 7.10 -12.28 -1.27
CA THR A 337 7.24 -13.70 -1.55
C THR A 337 6.04 -14.32 -2.25
N GLY A 338 6.29 -15.06 -3.34
CA GLY A 338 5.27 -15.92 -3.94
C GLY A 338 4.75 -16.99 -2.98
N ALA A 339 5.57 -17.43 -2.01
CA ALA A 339 5.16 -18.36 -0.96
C ALA A 339 4.00 -17.84 -0.10
N MET A 340 3.84 -16.52 0.04
CA MET A 340 2.72 -15.91 0.76
C MET A 340 1.39 -16.17 0.06
N ILE A 341 1.37 -16.10 -1.27
CA ILE A 341 0.18 -16.34 -2.09
C ILE A 341 -0.30 -17.79 -1.90
N TYR A 342 0.62 -18.76 -1.84
CA TYR A 342 0.26 -20.15 -1.54
C TYR A 342 -0.21 -20.37 -0.10
N CYS A 343 0.25 -19.54 0.85
CA CYS A 343 -0.07 -19.67 2.27
C CYS A 343 -1.43 -19.06 2.63
N LEU A 344 -1.71 -17.85 2.16
CA LEU A 344 -2.85 -17.02 2.58
C LEU A 344 -3.76 -16.58 1.42
N GLY A 345 -3.44 -16.99 0.19
CA GLY A 345 -4.18 -16.60 -1.01
C GLY A 345 -4.07 -15.10 -1.29
N GLU A 346 -5.11 -14.57 -1.92
CA GLU A 346 -5.27 -13.13 -2.20
C GLU A 346 -6.11 -12.42 -1.12
N THR A 347 -6.37 -13.11 0.00
CA THR A 347 -7.31 -12.66 1.02
C THR A 347 -6.62 -11.96 2.19
N TYR A 348 -5.60 -12.59 2.78
CA TYR A 348 -4.92 -12.08 3.98
C TYR A 348 -3.51 -11.56 3.67
N THR A 349 -3.17 -10.41 4.23
CA THR A 349 -1.77 -9.96 4.32
C THR A 349 -1.05 -10.72 5.43
N GLY A 350 0.10 -11.32 5.11
CA GLY A 350 0.92 -12.01 6.12
C GLY A 350 1.75 -11.02 6.93
N VAL A 351 1.70 -11.12 8.25
CA VAL A 351 2.38 -10.16 9.15
C VAL A 351 3.28 -10.87 10.15
N TRP A 352 4.52 -10.44 10.24
CA TRP A 352 5.42 -10.79 11.35
C TRP A 352 5.59 -9.59 12.25
N SER A 353 5.76 -9.84 13.55
CA SER A 353 5.91 -8.79 14.55
C SER A 353 6.85 -9.25 15.67
N THR A 354 7.74 -8.35 16.11
CA THR A 354 8.69 -8.61 17.20
C THR A 354 8.07 -8.59 18.60
N SER A 355 6.88 -8.01 18.78
CA SER A 355 6.23 -7.93 20.09
C SER A 355 4.71 -8.14 20.00
N ASP A 356 4.12 -8.72 21.05
CA ASP A 356 2.67 -8.90 21.11
C ASP A 356 1.94 -7.55 21.18
N LYS A 357 2.59 -6.54 21.79
CA LYS A 357 2.08 -5.17 21.87
C LYS A 357 1.89 -4.57 20.49
N ILE A 358 2.92 -4.59 19.63
CA ILE A 358 2.81 -4.01 18.28
C ILE A 358 1.88 -4.85 17.40
N TRP A 359 1.88 -6.19 17.57
CA TRP A 359 0.92 -7.07 16.88
C TRP A 359 -0.53 -6.71 17.22
N LYS A 360 -0.87 -6.58 18.51
CA LYS A 360 -2.24 -6.27 18.92
C LYS A 360 -2.70 -4.91 18.40
N ASN A 361 -1.81 -3.92 18.38
CA ASN A 361 -2.14 -2.65 17.73
C ASN A 361 -2.42 -2.83 16.23
N ILE A 362 -1.58 -3.58 15.50
CA ILE A 362 -1.79 -3.86 14.07
C ILE A 362 -3.13 -4.56 13.84
N GLU A 363 -3.40 -5.64 14.59
CA GLU A 363 -4.64 -6.42 14.48
C GLU A 363 -5.88 -5.53 14.66
N THR A 364 -5.91 -4.71 15.72
CA THR A 364 -7.01 -3.77 15.95
C THR A 364 -7.14 -2.71 14.85
N GLN A 365 -6.04 -2.09 14.42
CA GLN A 365 -6.12 -1.05 13.38
C GLN A 365 -6.49 -1.62 12.00
N ALA A 366 -6.10 -2.85 11.72
CA ALA A 366 -6.44 -3.56 10.49
C ALA A 366 -7.94 -3.94 10.48
N GLU A 367 -8.47 -4.45 11.60
CA GLU A 367 -9.89 -4.71 11.79
C GLU A 367 -10.74 -3.44 11.59
N LEU A 368 -10.35 -2.32 12.21
CA LEU A 368 -11.02 -1.02 12.01
C LEU A 368 -10.96 -0.54 10.55
N SER A 369 -9.92 -0.92 9.82
CA SER A 369 -9.74 -0.56 8.40
C SER A 369 -10.48 -1.50 7.45
N GLY A 370 -11.03 -2.61 7.95
CA GLY A 370 -11.55 -3.70 7.12
C GLY A 370 -10.44 -4.44 6.35
N GLU A 371 -9.17 -4.28 6.71
CA GLU A 371 -8.07 -4.90 5.99
C GLU A 371 -7.61 -6.18 6.69
N LEU A 372 -7.68 -7.31 6.02
CA LEU A 372 -7.42 -8.61 6.62
C LEU A 372 -5.91 -8.89 6.77
N VAL A 373 -5.49 -9.16 8.00
CA VAL A 373 -4.11 -9.50 8.37
C VAL A 373 -4.04 -10.81 9.14
N TRP A 374 -2.95 -11.55 8.97
CA TRP A 374 -2.72 -12.77 9.73
C TRP A 374 -1.29 -12.81 10.29
N ARG A 375 -1.15 -13.08 11.59
CA ARG A 375 0.17 -13.17 12.22
C ARG A 375 0.86 -14.48 11.87
N LEU A 376 2.09 -14.36 11.41
CA LEU A 376 3.00 -15.48 11.19
C LEU A 376 4.17 -15.42 12.19
N PRO A 377 4.71 -16.59 12.59
CA PRO A 377 5.71 -16.65 13.65
C PRO A 377 7.10 -16.28 13.12
N PHE A 378 7.84 -15.48 13.91
CA PHE A 378 9.29 -15.49 13.84
C PHE A 378 9.80 -16.72 14.60
N HIS A 379 10.73 -17.46 14.00
CA HIS A 379 11.39 -18.59 14.66
C HIS A 379 12.84 -18.70 14.20
N HIS A 380 13.73 -19.06 15.13
CA HIS A 380 15.17 -19.16 14.85
C HIS A 380 15.50 -20.24 13.82
N ASP A 381 14.73 -21.34 13.78
CA ASP A 381 14.89 -22.39 12.76
C ASP A 381 14.78 -21.86 11.33
N PHE A 382 13.90 -20.87 11.08
CA PHE A 382 13.82 -20.26 9.76
C PHE A 382 15.09 -19.47 9.41
N LYS A 383 15.69 -18.77 10.39
CA LYS A 383 16.97 -18.09 10.19
C LYS A 383 18.10 -19.09 9.92
N ASP A 384 18.11 -20.21 10.65
CA ASP A 384 19.16 -21.21 10.52
C ASP A 384 19.23 -21.84 9.13
N LEU A 385 18.10 -21.88 8.41
CA LEU A 385 18.04 -22.28 7.01
C LEU A 385 18.72 -21.30 6.05
N LEU A 386 19.02 -20.06 6.48
CA LEU A 386 19.72 -19.04 5.68
C LEU A 386 21.23 -18.99 5.99
N LYS A 387 21.78 -19.97 6.73
CA LYS A 387 23.22 -20.03 6.99
C LYS A 387 23.99 -20.18 5.68
N SER A 388 24.98 -19.32 5.49
CA SER A 388 25.91 -19.38 4.38
C SER A 388 27.26 -19.95 4.84
N LYS A 389 27.98 -20.61 3.91
CA LYS A 389 29.38 -21.03 4.13
C LYS A 389 30.39 -19.93 3.77
N TYR A 390 29.97 -18.92 3.02
CA TYR A 390 30.84 -17.91 2.41
C TYR A 390 30.56 -16.48 2.91
N ALA A 391 29.38 -16.26 3.51
CA ALA A 391 28.91 -14.99 4.04
C ALA A 391 28.22 -15.18 5.40
N ASP A 392 27.82 -14.09 6.04
CA ASP A 392 27.10 -14.13 7.31
C ASP A 392 25.68 -14.72 7.15
N ILE A 393 25.07 -14.54 5.98
CA ILE A 393 23.71 -15.01 5.65
C ILE A 393 23.54 -15.17 4.13
N ALA A 394 22.75 -16.14 3.69
CA ALA A 394 22.29 -16.24 2.31
C ALA A 394 20.98 -15.47 2.12
N ASN A 395 20.79 -14.84 0.96
CA ASN A 395 19.55 -14.12 0.69
C ASN A 395 18.34 -15.05 0.50
N SER A 396 18.57 -16.27 0.04
CA SER A 396 17.55 -17.28 -0.20
C SER A 396 18.15 -18.67 -0.03
N VAL A 397 17.32 -19.69 -0.17
CA VAL A 397 17.75 -21.05 -0.48
C VAL A 397 16.75 -21.70 -1.45
N SER A 398 17.15 -22.79 -2.09
CA SER A 398 16.34 -23.50 -3.10
C SER A 398 15.08 -24.19 -2.57
N ASP A 399 15.03 -24.57 -1.29
CA ASP A 399 13.81 -25.14 -0.68
C ASP A 399 12.71 -24.08 -0.64
N ALA A 400 11.49 -24.37 -1.08
CA ALA A 400 10.37 -23.43 -1.05
C ALA A 400 9.68 -23.34 0.33
N ARG A 401 9.80 -24.37 1.17
CA ARG A 401 9.06 -24.48 2.44
C ARG A 401 9.47 -23.37 3.41
N GLY A 402 8.48 -22.70 4.02
CA GLY A 402 8.73 -21.58 4.93
C GLY A 402 9.38 -20.37 4.24
N GLY A 403 9.22 -20.20 2.92
CA GLY A 403 9.79 -19.08 2.14
C GLY A 403 9.53 -17.70 2.75
N SER A 404 8.29 -17.42 3.11
CA SER A 404 7.91 -16.11 3.68
C SER A 404 8.50 -15.88 5.07
N SER A 405 8.48 -16.89 5.95
CA SER A 405 9.09 -16.78 7.29
C SER A 405 10.61 -16.62 7.24
N ARG A 406 11.28 -17.27 6.28
CA ARG A 406 12.72 -17.05 6.04
C ARG A 406 13.00 -15.66 5.52
N ALA A 407 12.22 -15.15 4.58
CA ALA A 407 12.35 -13.78 4.09
C ALA A 407 12.15 -12.76 5.22
N ALA A 408 11.15 -12.97 6.09
CA ALA A 408 10.92 -12.13 7.26
C ALA A 408 12.10 -12.20 8.26
N MET A 409 12.64 -13.40 8.52
CA MET A 409 13.83 -13.56 9.35
C MET A 409 15.07 -12.90 8.75
N PHE A 410 15.26 -12.97 7.42
CA PHE A 410 16.32 -12.25 6.73
C PHE A 410 16.23 -10.74 7.01
N LEU A 411 15.05 -10.13 6.85
CA LEU A 411 14.86 -8.70 7.12
C LEU A 411 15.15 -8.34 8.59
N LYS A 412 14.76 -9.21 9.53
CA LYS A 412 14.98 -9.02 10.96
C LYS A 412 16.47 -8.89 11.31
N GLU A 413 17.36 -9.52 10.53
CA GLU A 413 18.81 -9.49 10.74
C GLU A 413 19.50 -8.15 10.45
N PHE A 414 18.75 -7.19 9.88
CA PHE A 414 19.22 -5.86 9.52
C PHE A 414 18.66 -4.74 10.42
N ILE A 415 17.89 -5.10 11.44
CA ILE A 415 17.42 -4.16 12.45
C ILE A 415 18.56 -3.85 13.41
N ILE A 416 18.75 -2.57 13.75
CA ILE A 416 19.82 -2.12 14.65
C ILE A 416 19.19 -1.56 15.94
N GLY A 417 19.66 -2.04 17.09
CA GLY A 417 19.18 -1.59 18.39
C GLY A 417 17.80 -2.14 18.75
N ASN A 418 17.11 -1.47 19.67
CA ASN A 418 15.83 -1.90 20.21
C ASN A 418 14.65 -1.25 19.45
N VAL A 419 14.61 -1.44 18.13
CA VAL A 419 13.52 -0.93 17.28
C VAL A 419 12.43 -1.99 17.19
N GLU A 420 11.19 -1.65 17.56
CA GLU A 420 10.06 -2.56 17.34
C GLU A 420 9.84 -2.73 15.82
N PHE A 421 9.66 -3.96 15.35
CA PHE A 421 9.59 -4.23 13.92
C PHE A 421 8.41 -5.12 13.57
N SER A 422 7.72 -4.74 12.50
CA SER A 422 6.73 -5.57 11.85
C SER A 422 6.94 -5.60 10.34
N HIS A 423 6.76 -6.76 9.74
CA HIS A 423 6.82 -6.96 8.29
C HIS A 423 5.48 -7.44 7.75
N PHE A 424 4.97 -6.74 6.75
CA PHE A 424 3.76 -7.03 5.99
C PHE A 424 4.17 -7.55 4.60
N ASP A 425 3.88 -8.82 4.32
CA ASP A 425 4.01 -9.39 2.99
C ASP A 425 2.64 -9.31 2.29
N ILE A 426 2.57 -8.38 1.32
CA ILE A 426 1.37 -8.07 0.55
C ILE A 426 1.41 -8.69 -0.85
N ALA A 427 2.23 -9.73 -1.08
CA ALA A 427 2.33 -10.35 -2.40
C ALA A 427 0.98 -10.86 -2.96
N GLY A 428 0.05 -11.29 -2.10
CA GLY A 428 -1.31 -11.69 -2.51
C GLY A 428 -2.34 -10.56 -2.49
N THR A 429 -2.09 -9.46 -1.79
CA THR A 429 -3.10 -8.41 -1.53
C THR A 429 -2.77 -7.05 -2.13
N GLY A 430 -1.53 -6.87 -2.63
CA GLY A 430 -1.03 -5.61 -3.18
C GLY A 430 -1.70 -5.19 -4.49
N ASP A 431 -2.14 -6.17 -5.29
CA ASP A 431 -2.94 -5.98 -6.49
C ASP A 431 -4.07 -7.02 -6.54
N ALA A 432 -5.16 -6.67 -7.24
CA ALA A 432 -6.30 -7.54 -7.46
C ALA A 432 -6.94 -7.23 -8.82
N GLY A 433 -7.26 -8.27 -9.60
CA GLY A 433 -7.91 -8.09 -10.90
C GLY A 433 -7.13 -7.19 -11.87
N ASN A 434 -5.79 -7.26 -11.81
CA ASN A 434 -4.86 -6.44 -12.59
C ASN A 434 -4.85 -4.94 -12.23
N SER A 435 -5.15 -4.57 -10.99
CA SER A 435 -5.05 -3.19 -10.49
C SER A 435 -4.54 -3.16 -9.06
N GLY A 436 -3.71 -2.18 -8.73
CA GLY A 436 -3.23 -1.93 -7.37
C GLY A 436 -4.38 -1.68 -6.41
N THR A 437 -4.27 -2.23 -5.19
CA THR A 437 -5.33 -2.13 -4.17
C THR A 437 -5.13 -0.94 -3.23
N GLY A 438 -3.88 -0.49 -3.07
CA GLY A 438 -3.47 0.42 -2.00
C GLY A 438 -3.69 -0.15 -0.59
N VAL A 439 -3.64 -1.48 -0.43
CA VAL A 439 -3.85 -2.19 0.85
C VAL A 439 -2.87 -1.72 1.94
N MET A 440 -3.27 -1.86 3.21
CA MET A 440 -2.55 -1.46 4.43
C MET A 440 -2.39 0.05 4.65
N LEU A 441 -2.70 0.90 3.66
CA LEU A 441 -2.58 2.36 3.82
C LEU A 441 -3.46 2.88 4.95
N ASN A 442 -4.69 2.36 5.02
CA ASN A 442 -5.64 2.70 6.08
C ASN A 442 -5.13 2.22 7.45
N THR A 443 -4.70 0.96 7.52
CA THR A 443 -4.12 0.39 8.74
C THR A 443 -2.94 1.23 9.23
N PHE A 444 -2.04 1.65 8.35
CA PHE A 444 -0.88 2.46 8.71
C PHE A 444 -1.25 3.88 9.13
N TYR A 445 -2.23 4.50 8.49
CA TYR A 445 -2.79 5.77 8.93
C TYR A 445 -3.40 5.65 10.34
N ASN A 446 -4.20 4.61 10.59
CA ASN A 446 -4.83 4.35 11.88
C ASN A 446 -3.81 4.07 12.99
N ILE A 447 -2.71 3.36 12.67
CA ILE A 447 -1.57 3.18 13.58
C ILE A 447 -0.93 4.52 13.97
N ALA A 448 -0.74 5.42 13.01
CA ALA A 448 -0.22 6.76 13.30
C ALA A 448 -1.22 7.60 14.09
N ALA A 449 -2.51 7.54 13.73
CA ALA A 449 -3.58 8.26 14.40
C ALA A 449 -3.79 7.80 15.85
N SER A 450 -3.64 6.51 16.16
CA SER A 450 -3.77 6.00 17.53
C SER A 450 -2.63 6.48 18.46
N LYS A 451 -1.52 6.96 17.88
CA LYS A 451 -0.40 7.58 18.61
C LYS A 451 -0.53 9.10 18.75
N ASN A 452 -1.36 9.76 17.94
CA ASN A 452 -1.63 11.19 18.03
C ASN A 452 -2.33 11.58 19.36
N SER A 453 -3.11 10.66 19.93
CA SER A 453 -3.90 10.87 21.15
C SER A 453 -3.14 10.59 22.45
N LYS A 454 -1.83 10.30 22.38
CA LYS A 454 -0.93 10.14 23.53
C LYS A 454 -0.01 11.33 23.63
#